data_AF-A0A0P7XN02-F1
#
_entry.id   AF-A0A0P7XN02-F1
#
_cell.length_a   1.000
_cell.length_b   1.000
_cell.length_c   1.000
_cell.angle_alpha   90.00
_cell.angle_beta   90.00
_cell.angle_gamma   90.00
#
_symmetry.space_group_name_H-M   'P 1'
#
loop_
_entity.id
_entity.type
_entity.pdbx_description
1 polymer ?
#
loop_
_entity_poly.entity_id
_entity_poly.type
_entity_poly.pdbx_seq_one_letter_code
_entity_poly.pdbx_strand_id
1 'polypeptide(L)' 'MDRIEPEDILAMSTDNVASFIREQASARNLSPLMRKLNKDLMGGDPSASELAARALRHLGFVDRP' A
#
# COMPACT_ATOMS: atom_id res chain seq x y z
N MET A 1 13.70 5.02 -9.01
CA MET A 1 12.29 5.05 -8.55
C MET A 1 12.36 4.99 -7.05
N ASP A 2 11.91 6.04 -6.36
CA ASP A 2 11.80 6.01 -4.91
C ASP A 2 10.93 4.83 -4.50
N ARG A 3 11.46 4.01 -3.60
CA ARG A 3 10.80 2.80 -3.14
C ARG A 3 9.74 3.22 -2.14
N ILE A 4 8.47 3.11 -2.51
CA ILE A 4 7.36 3.45 -1.60
C ILE A 4 7.26 2.39 -0.52
N GLU A 5 7.33 2.83 0.72
CA GLU A 5 7.19 2.00 1.92
C GLU A 5 5.77 2.15 2.51
N PRO A 6 5.27 1.15 3.26
CA PRO A 6 3.95 1.22 3.89
C PRO A 6 3.73 2.48 4.74
N GLU A 7 4.77 2.97 5.39
CA GLU A 7 4.76 4.17 6.22
C GLU A 7 4.48 5.44 5.41
N ASP A 8 4.99 5.53 4.18
CA ASP A 8 4.74 6.65 3.28
C ASP A 8 3.25 6.72 2.90
N ILE A 9 2.65 5.54 2.70
CA ILE A 9 1.21 5.42 2.42
C ILE A 9 0.40 5.88 3.64
N LEU A 10 0.81 5.47 4.84
CA LEU A 10 0.12 5.82 6.09
C LEU A 10 0.30 7.29 6.50
N ALA A 11 1.40 7.93 6.12
CA ALA A 11 1.64 9.35 6.35
C ALA A 11 0.82 10.27 5.43
N MET A 12 0.26 9.70 4.35
CA MET A 12 -0.52 10.45 3.38
C MET A 12 -1.93 10.77 3.91
N SER A 13 -2.39 12.01 3.73
CA SER A 13 -3.79 12.35 3.97
C SER A 13 -4.72 11.50 3.09
N THR A 14 -5.86 11.08 3.64
CA THR A 14 -6.92 10.39 2.90
C THR A 14 -7.37 11.14 1.65
N ASP A 15 -7.33 12.47 1.65
CA ASP A 15 -7.68 13.29 0.48
C ASP A 15 -6.71 13.08 -0.70
N ASN A 16 -5.46 12.72 -0.42
CA ASN A 16 -4.41 12.53 -1.40
C ASN A 16 -4.32 11.10 -1.93
N VAL A 17 -4.94 10.13 -1.26
CA VAL A 17 -4.92 8.70 -1.65
C VAL A 17 -5.42 8.51 -3.08
N ALA A 18 -6.49 9.21 -3.48
CA ALA A 18 -7.03 9.10 -4.82
C ALA A 18 -6.06 9.65 -5.90
N SER A 19 -5.35 10.74 -5.62
CA SER A 19 -4.33 11.27 -6.54
C SER A 19 -3.15 10.32 -6.64
N PHE A 20 -2.69 9.85 -5.50
CA PHE A 20 -1.60 8.89 -5.42
C PHE A 20 -1.86 7.61 -6.21
N ILE A 21 -3.04 6.99 -6.05
CA ILE A 21 -3.40 5.79 -6.80
C ILE A 21 -3.38 6.06 -8.31
N ARG A 22 -3.91 7.22 -8.75
CA ARG A 22 -3.88 7.61 -10.17
C ARG A 22 -2.45 7.79 -10.70
N GLU A 23 -1.58 8.41 -9.91
CA GLU A 23 -0.17 8.61 -10.25
C GLU A 23 0.60 7.28 -10.33
N GLN A 24 0.41 6.39 -9.35
CA GLN A 24 1.05 5.06 -9.38
C GLN A 24 0.50 4.18 -10.50
N ALA A 25 -0.79 4.33 -10.85
CA ALA A 25 -1.37 3.63 -11.99
C ALA A 25 -0.80 4.13 -13.32
N SER A 26 -0.72 5.45 -13.53
CA SER A 26 -0.16 6.04 -14.74
C SER A 26 1.34 5.73 -14.90
N ALA A 27 2.07 5.65 -13.78
CA ALA A 27 3.46 5.25 -13.74
C ALA A 27 3.68 3.72 -13.85
N ARG A 28 2.61 2.92 -13.94
CA ARG A 28 2.65 1.43 -13.95
C ARG A 28 3.30 0.82 -12.70
N ASN A 29 3.34 1.56 -11.60
CA ASN A 29 3.94 1.18 -10.32
C ASN A 29 2.93 0.60 -9.32
N LEU A 30 1.63 0.74 -9.59
CA LEU A 30 0.60 0.23 -8.69
C LEU A 30 0.67 -1.30 -8.50
N SER A 31 0.85 -2.07 -9.58
CA SER A 31 0.92 -3.54 -9.47
C SER A 31 2.16 -4.03 -8.69
N PRO A 32 3.38 -3.53 -8.97
CA PRO A 32 4.54 -3.79 -8.12
C PRO A 32 4.33 -3.42 -6.64
N LEU A 33 3.73 -2.25 -6.36
CA LEU A 33 3.44 -1.80 -5.00
C LEU A 33 2.49 -2.77 -4.28
N MET A 34 1.37 -3.13 -4.93
CA MET A 34 0.39 -4.07 -4.37
C MET A 34 1.00 -5.46 -4.13
N ARG A 35 1.86 -5.95 -5.03
CA ARG A 35 2.56 -7.23 -4.83
C ARG A 35 3.49 -7.19 -3.62
N LYS A 36 4.18 -6.07 -3.41
CA LYS A 36 5.03 -5.87 -2.22
C LYS A 36 4.18 -5.90 -0.95
N LEU A 37 3.13 -5.08 -0.88
CA LEU A 37 2.23 -5.03 0.28
C LEU A 37 1.62 -6.40 0.59
N ASN A 38 1.16 -7.13 -0.43
CA ASN A 38 0.63 -8.48 -0.22
C ASN A 38 1.70 -9.48 0.23
N LYS A 39 2.93 -9.36 -0.28
CA LYS A 39 4.05 -10.19 0.18
C LYS A 39 4.39 -9.92 1.64
N ASP A 40 4.40 -8.66 2.05
CA ASP A 40 4.69 -8.26 3.43
C ASP A 40 3.54 -8.68 4.37
N LEU A 41 2.29 -8.59 3.91
CA LEU A 41 1.10 -9.10 4.60
C LEU A 41 1.19 -10.61 4.88
N MET A 42 1.62 -11.39 3.88
CA MET A 42 1.75 -12.85 3.99
C MET A 42 3.13 -13.33 4.50
N GLY A 43 4.06 -12.40 4.73
CA GLY A 43 5.49 -12.69 4.89
C GLY A 43 5.90 -13.34 6.22
N GLY A 44 4.96 -13.51 7.15
CA GLY A 44 5.20 -14.17 8.44
C GLY A 44 5.83 -13.28 9.52
N ASP A 45 6.32 -12.08 9.18
CA ASP A 45 6.67 -11.04 10.16
C ASP A 45 5.40 -10.31 10.62
N PRO A 46 5.00 -10.42 11.89
CA PRO A 46 3.78 -9.79 12.40
C PRO A 46 3.78 -8.26 12.25
N SER A 47 4.94 -7.62 12.39
CA SER A 47 5.04 -6.15 12.33
C SER A 47 4.86 -5.65 10.90
N ALA A 48 5.58 -6.27 9.94
CA ALA A 48 5.42 -5.96 8.53
C ALA A 48 4.00 -6.28 8.02
N SER A 49 3.42 -7.38 8.52
CA SER A 49 2.07 -7.79 8.17
C SER A 49 1.02 -6.76 8.61
N GLU A 50 1.08 -6.27 9.85
CA GLU A 50 0.16 -5.24 10.34
C GLU A 50 0.33 -3.91 9.59
N LEU A 51 1.56 -3.49 9.31
CA LEU A 51 1.84 -2.28 8.53
C LEU A 51 1.26 -2.37 7.12
N ALA A 52 1.47 -3.51 6.44
CA ALA A 52 0.90 -3.76 5.12
C ALA A 52 -0.64 -3.78 5.15
N ALA A 53 -1.25 -4.43 6.15
CA ALA A 53 -2.70 -4.47 6.32
C ALA A 53 -3.29 -3.07 6.53
N ARG A 54 -2.61 -2.20 7.30
CA ARG A 54 -3.03 -0.82 7.51
C ARG A 54 -2.88 0.01 6.23
N ALA A 55 -1.77 -0.14 5.52
CA ALA A 55 -1.55 0.57 4.26
C ALA A 55 -2.59 0.18 3.19
N LEU A 56 -2.91 -1.11 3.07
CA LEU A 56 -3.96 -1.59 2.16
C LEU A 56 -5.34 -1.03 2.51
N ARG A 57 -5.70 -1.04 3.80
CA ARG A 57 -6.94 -0.41 4.30
C ARG A 57 -6.98 1.09 4.01
N HIS A 58 -5.86 1.79 4.20
CA HIS A 58 -5.75 3.23 3.92
C HIS A 58 -5.91 3.56 2.44
N LEU A 59 -5.44 2.68 1.56
CA LEU A 59 -5.67 2.75 0.12
C LEU A 59 -7.11 2.36 -0.30
N GLY A 60 -7.96 1.94 0.63
CA GLY A 60 -9.33 1.49 0.37
C GLY A 60 -9.45 0.04 -0.08
N PHE A 61 -8.37 -0.75 -0.04
CA PHE A 61 -8.40 -2.18 -0.28
C PHE A 61 -8.71 -2.90 1.04
N VAL A 62 -9.98 -3.28 1.21
CA VAL A 62 -10.43 -4.12 2.32
C VAL A 62 -10.34 -5.59 1.94
N ASP A 63 -9.81 -6.41 2.84
CA ASP A 63 -9.89 -7.85 2.74
C ASP A 63 -11.38 -8.25 2.72
N ARG A 64 -11.80 -9.01 1.70
CA ARG A 64 -13.17 -9.54 1.69
C ARG A 64 -13.23 -10.67 2.73
N PRO A 65 -14.29 -10.71 3.57
CA PRO A 65 -14.47 -11.76 4.57
C PRO A 65 -14.55 -13.16 3.96
#